data_AF-A0A176RT75-F1
#
_entry.id   AF-A0A176RT75-F1
#
_cell.length_a   1.000
_cell.length_b   1.000
_cell.length_c   1.000
_cell.angle_alpha   90.00
_cell.angle_beta   90.00
_cell.angle_gamma   90.00
#
_symmetry.space_group_name_H-M   'P 1'
#
loop_
_entity.id
_entity.type
_entity.pdbx_description
1 polymer ?
#
loop_
_entity_poly.entity_id
_entity_poly.type
_entity_poly.pdbx_seq_one_letter_code
_entity_poly.pdbx_strand_id
1 'polypeptide(L)'
;MPARTLRVRQRKFFKGQFIMKIKRFIESFLSIIILLICFCAPAWSISDDEIIQGLETLGDLEAAYSLAYEIAKQQNTYERWRDIAIKYAQFDTDNKAYLQAWQQTYKLNQEAIYRDFLTIKPQSPFNRYAIHALFKLIKSSDNLEKYQQFLAEFPDVIESIEAVLKMHEIAFQRAKEINAPLVFDAFVTTFYGAKQIPMAIEQAFKAEKLTIEKTVSQTKNYEEREYIARRLFNQARIAEKQDNSLLAARKYRLLNLEIFIETQVFTELLDREERLAYQKLMADKQAEIAKSIQEMREAIVETIQVQTQHLENTVVNELQRQGQSLEEIIAEQNRLLTEKLDTVNKNLQQGYLAGVGADMADLVPIVGTGLKIAKVIGRISPAIARALSKPNKQQAVLLFAKPTDSND
;
A
#
# COMPACT_ATOMS: atom_id res chain seq x y z
N MET A 1 -69.66 94.09 -37.29
CA MET A 1 -70.42 94.67 -36.16
C MET A 1 -71.26 93.56 -35.52
N PRO A 2 -71.65 93.58 -34.23
CA PRO A 2 -71.49 94.64 -33.21
C PRO A 2 -70.07 94.78 -32.59
N ALA A 3 -69.96 94.90 -31.26
CA ALA A 3 -68.82 95.43 -30.50
C ALA A 3 -68.95 95.11 -28.99
N ARG A 4 -68.02 95.61 -28.15
CA ARG A 4 -67.99 95.63 -26.67
C ARG A 4 -67.52 94.30 -26.02
N THR A 5 -66.80 94.27 -24.89
CA THR A 5 -66.67 95.31 -23.83
C THR A 5 -65.27 95.36 -23.19
N LEU A 6 -64.94 96.50 -22.59
CA LEU A 6 -63.63 96.88 -22.04
C LEU A 6 -63.63 96.82 -20.49
N ARG A 7 -62.43 96.78 -19.88
CA ARG A 7 -62.10 96.98 -18.44
C ARG A 7 -62.42 95.84 -17.43
N VAL A 8 -61.38 95.08 -17.05
CA VAL A 8 -60.97 94.90 -15.63
C VAL A 8 -59.44 94.79 -15.57
N ARG A 9 -58.74 95.93 -15.53
CA ARG A 9 -57.28 96.02 -15.31
C ARG A 9 -57.03 96.56 -13.89
N GLN A 10 -55.88 96.24 -13.29
CA GLN A 10 -55.35 96.80 -12.02
C GLN A 10 -55.90 96.32 -10.63
N ARG A 11 -56.19 95.02 -10.43
CA ARG A 11 -56.08 94.40 -9.08
C ARG A 11 -55.37 93.03 -8.99
N LYS A 12 -54.79 92.52 -10.08
CA LYS A 12 -54.05 91.23 -10.11
C LYS A 12 -52.51 91.34 -10.03
N PHE A 13 -51.92 92.53 -10.12
CA PHE A 13 -50.46 92.66 -10.26
C PHE A 13 -49.64 92.46 -8.97
N PHE A 14 -50.18 92.83 -7.79
CA PHE A 14 -49.43 92.73 -6.53
C PHE A 14 -49.45 91.35 -5.86
N LYS A 15 -50.49 90.53 -6.03
CA LYS A 15 -50.47 89.12 -5.55
C LYS A 15 -49.53 88.23 -6.39
N GLY A 16 -49.33 88.54 -7.67
CA GLY A 16 -48.49 87.74 -8.57
C GLY A 16 -47.01 87.72 -8.18
N GLN A 17 -46.41 88.86 -7.83
CA GLN A 17 -44.98 88.91 -7.49
C GLN A 17 -44.65 88.24 -6.14
N PHE A 18 -45.53 88.33 -5.14
CA PHE A 18 -45.28 87.71 -3.83
C PHE A 18 -45.34 86.17 -3.93
N ILE A 19 -46.34 85.64 -4.64
CA ILE A 19 -46.47 84.20 -4.89
C ILE A 19 -45.28 83.67 -5.73
N MET A 20 -44.79 84.43 -6.72
CA MET A 20 -43.61 84.04 -7.51
C MET A 20 -42.33 83.95 -6.68
N LYS A 21 -42.11 84.86 -5.73
CA LYS A 21 -40.93 84.82 -4.85
C LYS A 21 -40.97 83.63 -3.89
N ILE A 22 -42.14 83.34 -3.29
CA ILE A 22 -42.32 82.16 -2.44
C ILE A 22 -42.12 80.86 -3.25
N LYS A 23 -42.67 80.77 -4.46
CA LYS A 23 -42.51 79.57 -5.31
C LYS A 23 -41.04 79.30 -5.66
N ARG A 24 -40.30 80.32 -6.09
CA ARG A 24 -38.85 80.18 -6.35
C ARG A 24 -38.04 79.83 -5.10
N PHE A 25 -38.39 80.39 -3.95
CA PHE A 25 -37.72 80.04 -2.68
C PHE A 25 -37.96 78.58 -2.32
N ILE A 26 -39.20 78.08 -2.42
CA ILE A 26 -39.54 76.66 -2.19
C ILE A 26 -38.84 75.76 -3.21
N GLU A 27 -38.83 76.11 -4.50
CA GLU A 27 -38.15 75.35 -5.55
C GLU A 27 -36.63 75.25 -5.27
N SER A 28 -35.97 76.37 -4.93
CA SER A 28 -34.55 76.37 -4.56
C SER A 28 -34.27 75.58 -3.28
N PHE A 29 -35.14 75.68 -2.26
CA PHE A 29 -34.97 74.95 -1.00
C PHE A 29 -35.17 73.45 -1.19
N LEU A 30 -36.14 73.03 -2.02
CA LEU A 30 -36.29 71.61 -2.43
C LEU A 30 -35.05 71.12 -3.17
N SER A 31 -34.51 71.90 -4.11
CA SER A 31 -33.29 71.53 -4.84
C SER A 31 -32.10 71.33 -3.90
N ILE A 32 -31.93 72.18 -2.89
CA ILE A 32 -30.86 72.06 -1.89
C ILE A 32 -31.08 70.84 -0.99
N ILE A 33 -32.31 70.55 -0.56
CA ILE A 33 -32.63 69.35 0.24
C ILE A 33 -32.37 68.07 -0.57
N ILE A 34 -32.78 68.01 -1.83
CA ILE A 34 -32.53 66.86 -2.71
C ILE A 34 -31.03 66.67 -2.92
N LEU A 35 -30.27 67.77 -3.12
CA LEU A 35 -28.81 67.72 -3.23
C LEU A 35 -28.18 67.18 -1.94
N LEU A 36 -28.63 67.62 -0.76
CA LEU A 36 -28.14 67.14 0.54
C LEU A 36 -28.45 65.65 0.77
N ILE A 37 -29.63 65.18 0.39
CA ILE A 37 -30.00 63.75 0.47
C ILE A 37 -29.13 62.91 -0.50
N CYS A 38 -28.76 63.44 -1.67
CA CYS A 38 -27.85 62.78 -2.60
C CYS A 38 -26.36 62.86 -2.21
N PHE A 39 -25.95 63.83 -1.37
CA PHE A 39 -24.57 63.97 -0.88
C PHE A 39 -24.33 63.39 0.52
N CYS A 40 -25.37 62.95 1.22
CA CYS A 40 -25.23 61.92 2.24
C CYS A 40 -24.83 60.61 1.55
N ALA A 41 -23.54 60.48 1.21
CA ALA A 41 -22.94 59.18 0.93
C ALA A 41 -23.37 58.25 2.06
N PRO A 42 -23.92 57.05 1.77
CA PRO A 42 -24.34 56.15 2.82
C PRO A 42 -23.15 55.96 3.75
N ALA A 43 -23.32 56.29 5.03
CA ALA A 43 -22.25 56.12 6.01
C ALA A 43 -21.77 54.68 5.87
N TRP A 44 -20.54 54.50 5.41
CA TRP A 44 -20.08 53.22 4.89
C TRP A 44 -20.20 52.23 6.03
N SER A 45 -21.21 51.36 5.93
CA SER A 45 -21.52 50.41 6.98
C SER A 45 -20.35 49.47 7.04
N ILE A 46 -19.52 49.60 8.09
CA ILE A 46 -18.39 48.71 8.35
C ILE A 46 -18.95 47.30 8.24
N SER A 47 -18.47 46.55 7.25
CA SER A 47 -18.99 45.22 6.96
C SER A 47 -18.66 44.29 8.13
N ASP A 48 -19.51 43.29 8.35
CA ASP A 48 -19.28 42.35 9.44
C ASP A 48 -17.93 41.61 9.30
N ASP A 49 -17.43 41.44 8.06
CA ASP A 49 -16.08 40.96 7.75
C ASP A 49 -14.97 41.93 8.19
N GLU A 50 -15.13 43.24 8.00
CA GLU A 50 -14.20 44.27 8.50
C GLU A 50 -14.23 44.35 10.04
N ILE A 51 -15.38 44.14 10.67
CA ILE A 51 -15.49 44.06 12.15
C ILE A 51 -14.72 42.83 12.67
N ILE A 52 -14.88 41.66 12.03
CA ILE A 52 -14.10 40.46 12.37
C ILE A 52 -12.61 40.71 12.22
N GLN A 53 -12.17 41.27 11.09
CA GLN A 53 -10.76 41.58 10.87
C GLN A 53 -10.24 42.60 11.92
N GLY A 54 -11.06 43.56 12.31
CA GLY A 54 -10.79 44.48 13.42
C GLY A 54 -10.54 43.73 14.74
N LEU A 55 -11.47 42.86 15.15
CA LEU A 55 -11.35 42.07 16.38
C LEU A 55 -10.11 41.15 16.36
N GLU A 56 -9.81 40.55 15.21
CA GLU A 56 -8.60 39.74 15.03
C GLU A 56 -7.31 40.54 15.16
N THR A 57 -7.24 41.74 14.56
CA THR A 57 -6.05 42.61 14.68
C THR A 57 -5.86 43.16 16.10
N LEU A 58 -6.94 43.23 16.90
CA LEU A 58 -6.91 43.56 18.32
C LEU A 58 -6.57 42.34 19.22
N GLY A 59 -6.54 41.13 18.65
CA GLY A 59 -6.26 39.87 19.36
C GLY A 59 -7.48 39.25 20.07
N ASP A 60 -8.67 39.83 19.92
CA ASP A 60 -9.92 39.30 20.49
C ASP A 60 -10.54 38.23 19.57
N LEU A 61 -9.85 37.10 19.51
CA LEU A 61 -10.22 35.98 18.63
C LEU A 61 -11.50 35.25 19.07
N GLU A 62 -11.92 35.39 20.33
CA GLU A 62 -13.15 34.78 20.86
C GLU A 62 -14.39 35.59 20.42
N ALA A 63 -14.33 36.93 20.49
CA ALA A 63 -15.35 37.80 19.93
C ALA A 63 -15.39 37.68 18.39
N ALA A 64 -14.23 37.63 17.73
CA ALA A 64 -14.13 37.44 16.28
C ALA A 64 -14.78 36.11 15.84
N TYR A 65 -14.46 35.00 16.51
CA TYR A 65 -15.08 33.69 16.26
C TYR A 65 -16.60 33.73 16.41
N SER A 66 -17.10 34.35 17.49
CA SER A 66 -18.53 34.44 17.79
C SER A 66 -19.31 35.19 16.70
N LEU A 67 -18.76 36.30 16.22
CA LEU A 67 -19.34 37.06 15.10
C LEU A 67 -19.24 36.29 13.78
N ALA A 68 -18.07 35.72 13.47
CA ALA A 68 -17.86 34.91 12.27
C ALA A 68 -18.85 33.75 12.18
N TYR A 69 -19.11 33.06 13.30
CA TYR A 69 -20.05 31.95 13.37
C TYR A 69 -21.48 32.36 12.99
N GLU A 70 -21.96 33.51 13.47
CA GLU A 70 -23.29 34.01 13.10
C GLU A 70 -23.35 34.47 11.63
N ILE A 71 -22.28 35.06 11.07
CA ILE A 71 -22.21 35.33 9.61
C ILE A 71 -22.28 34.04 8.80
N ALA A 72 -21.49 33.02 9.17
CA ALA A 72 -21.47 31.75 8.45
C ALA A 72 -22.82 31.01 8.54
N LYS A 73 -23.55 31.18 9.65
CA LYS A 73 -24.93 30.72 9.80
C LYS A 73 -25.93 31.46 8.92
N GLN A 74 -25.74 32.76 8.69
CA GLN A 74 -26.56 33.55 7.75
C GLN A 74 -26.27 33.22 6.28
N GLN A 75 -24.99 33.15 5.89
CA GLN A 75 -24.57 32.86 4.51
C GLN A 75 -24.72 31.37 4.15
N ASN A 76 -24.46 30.50 5.12
CA ASN A 76 -24.58 29.04 5.08
C ASN A 76 -23.89 28.37 3.86
N THR A 77 -22.75 28.92 3.45
CA THR A 77 -21.91 28.39 2.37
C THR A 77 -20.80 27.49 2.92
N TYR A 78 -20.26 26.61 2.07
CA TYR A 78 -19.16 25.72 2.46
C TYR A 78 -17.91 26.50 2.86
N GLU A 79 -17.57 27.52 2.08
CA GLU A 79 -16.36 28.34 2.21
C GLU A 79 -16.32 29.03 3.57
N ARG A 80 -17.44 29.63 4.02
CA ARG A 80 -17.52 30.29 5.34
C ARG A 80 -17.36 29.31 6.49
N TRP A 81 -18.02 28.15 6.43
CA TRP A 81 -17.89 27.12 7.47
C TRP A 81 -16.49 26.50 7.52
N ARG A 82 -15.90 26.24 6.35
CA ARG A 82 -14.51 25.78 6.18
C ARG A 82 -13.52 26.75 6.81
N ASP A 83 -13.59 28.02 6.44
CA ASP A 83 -12.62 29.02 6.89
C ASP A 83 -12.68 29.23 8.40
N ILE A 84 -13.87 29.18 9.01
CA ILE A 84 -14.03 29.20 10.48
C ILE A 84 -13.46 27.94 11.12
N ALA A 85 -13.76 26.76 10.57
CA ALA A 85 -13.28 25.47 11.09
C ALA A 85 -11.75 25.32 11.05
N ILE A 86 -11.08 26.03 10.12
CA ILE A 86 -9.61 26.14 10.05
C ILE A 86 -9.11 27.24 11.00
N LYS A 87 -9.59 28.48 10.83
CA LYS A 87 -9.00 29.68 11.46
C LYS A 87 -9.25 29.75 12.97
N TYR A 88 -10.41 29.31 13.43
CA TYR A 88 -10.82 29.33 14.84
C TYR A 88 -10.90 27.92 15.44
N ALA A 89 -10.10 26.97 14.92
CA ALA A 89 -10.14 25.57 15.35
C ALA A 89 -9.99 25.35 16.87
N GLN A 90 -9.34 26.29 17.59
CA GLN A 90 -9.19 26.27 19.05
C GLN A 90 -10.44 26.72 19.83
N PHE A 91 -11.36 27.47 19.20
CA PHE A 91 -12.62 27.93 19.78
C PHE A 91 -13.83 27.07 19.35
N ASP A 92 -13.71 26.30 18.27
CA ASP A 92 -14.70 25.33 17.80
C ASP A 92 -14.67 24.02 18.63
N THR A 93 -14.82 24.14 19.95
CA THR A 93 -14.68 23.06 20.95
C THR A 93 -15.60 21.86 20.68
N ASP A 94 -16.83 22.15 20.28
CA ASP A 94 -17.86 21.15 19.93
C ASP A 94 -17.75 20.67 18.46
N ASN A 95 -16.77 21.17 17.70
CA ASN A 95 -16.64 20.97 16.25
C ASN A 95 -17.88 21.41 15.45
N LYS A 96 -18.64 22.40 15.94
CA LYS A 96 -19.86 22.94 15.31
C LYS A 96 -19.58 23.48 13.91
N ALA A 97 -18.58 24.34 13.75
CA ALA A 97 -18.25 24.90 12.45
C ALA A 97 -17.74 23.82 11.48
N TYR A 98 -16.92 22.89 11.98
CA TYR A 98 -16.46 21.73 11.21
C TYR A 98 -17.60 20.80 10.78
N LEU A 99 -18.58 20.54 11.65
CA LEU A 99 -19.77 19.74 11.34
C LEU A 99 -20.68 20.43 10.31
N GLN A 100 -20.80 21.76 10.35
CA GLN A 100 -21.50 22.52 9.32
C GLN A 100 -20.75 22.48 7.98
N ALA A 101 -19.42 22.59 7.97
CA ALA A 101 -18.60 22.42 6.77
C ALA A 101 -18.82 21.02 6.16
N TRP A 102 -18.87 19.96 6.97
CA TRP A 102 -19.22 18.60 6.53
C TRP A 102 -20.63 18.54 5.92
N GLN A 103 -21.64 19.13 6.56
CA GLN A 103 -23.00 19.16 6.04
C GLN A 103 -23.10 19.86 4.67
N GLN A 104 -22.42 20.98 4.47
CA GLN A 104 -22.36 21.65 3.16
C GLN A 104 -21.54 20.85 2.14
N THR A 105 -20.43 20.22 2.54
CA THR A 105 -19.64 19.30 1.69
C THR A 105 -20.53 18.19 1.12
N TYR A 106 -21.28 17.52 1.98
CA TYR A 106 -22.20 16.44 1.60
C TYR A 106 -23.36 16.93 0.72
N LYS A 107 -23.91 18.12 1.01
CA LYS A 107 -24.99 18.73 0.21
C LYS A 107 -24.53 19.15 -1.18
N LEU A 108 -23.33 19.69 -1.32
CA LEU A 108 -22.75 20.08 -2.61
C LEU A 108 -22.35 18.85 -3.43
N ASN A 109 -21.85 17.80 -2.79
CA ASN A 109 -21.50 16.52 -3.40
C ASN A 109 -20.56 16.66 -4.61
N GLN A 110 -19.51 17.48 -4.47
CA GLN A 110 -18.52 17.75 -5.51
C GLN A 110 -17.15 17.21 -5.11
N GLU A 111 -16.42 16.64 -6.07
CA GLU A 111 -15.10 16.04 -5.86
C GLU A 111 -14.08 17.03 -5.24
N ALA A 112 -14.01 18.26 -5.77
CA ALA A 112 -13.10 19.29 -5.25
C ALA A 112 -13.41 19.65 -3.79
N ILE A 113 -14.70 19.77 -3.45
CA ILE A 113 -15.17 20.11 -2.09
C ILE A 113 -14.86 18.98 -1.10
N TYR A 114 -15.00 17.71 -1.49
CA TYR A 114 -14.58 16.59 -0.64
C TYR A 114 -13.06 16.58 -0.41
N ARG A 115 -12.25 16.80 -1.45
CA ARG A 115 -10.78 16.83 -1.32
C ARG A 115 -10.33 18.00 -0.43
N ASP A 116 -10.92 19.17 -0.58
CA ASP A 116 -10.64 20.34 0.26
C ASP A 116 -11.09 20.12 1.71
N PHE A 117 -12.26 19.52 1.94
CA PHE A 117 -12.76 19.17 3.29
C PHE A 117 -11.80 18.24 4.05
N LEU A 118 -11.18 17.27 3.36
CA LEU A 118 -10.20 16.36 3.96
C LEU A 118 -8.95 17.07 4.49
N THR A 119 -8.65 18.30 4.03
CA THR A 119 -7.52 19.10 4.53
C THR A 119 -7.81 19.79 5.86
N ILE A 120 -9.09 20.03 6.21
CA ILE A 120 -9.49 20.85 7.37
C ILE A 120 -9.06 20.20 8.69
N LYS A 121 -9.38 18.91 8.88
CA LYS A 121 -9.00 18.13 10.08
C LYS A 121 -8.61 16.70 9.65
N PRO A 122 -7.34 16.44 9.28
CA PRO A 122 -6.91 15.16 8.68
C PRO A 122 -7.14 13.90 9.53
N GLN A 123 -7.21 14.03 10.86
CA GLN A 123 -7.45 12.92 11.80
C GLN A 123 -8.93 12.72 12.17
N SER A 124 -9.86 13.39 11.48
CA SER A 124 -11.27 13.33 11.78
C SER A 124 -11.92 12.01 11.33
N PRO A 125 -12.81 11.39 12.12
CA PRO A 125 -13.59 10.22 11.68
C PRO A 125 -14.50 10.53 10.49
N PHE A 126 -14.86 11.81 10.26
CA PHE A 126 -15.64 12.23 9.10
C PHE A 126 -14.92 12.01 7.77
N ASN A 127 -13.58 11.94 7.78
CA ASN A 127 -12.79 11.75 6.57
C ASN A 127 -13.09 10.42 5.88
N ARG A 128 -13.45 9.37 6.64
CA ARG A 128 -13.89 8.09 6.06
C ARG A 128 -15.17 8.24 5.22
N TYR A 129 -16.13 9.05 5.68
CA TYR A 129 -17.37 9.30 4.94
C TYR A 129 -17.12 10.20 3.72
N ALA A 130 -16.21 11.19 3.84
CA ALA A 130 -15.80 12.04 2.72
C ALA A 130 -15.07 11.24 1.62
N ILE A 131 -14.11 10.37 1.98
CA ILE A 131 -13.41 9.49 1.04
C ILE A 131 -14.40 8.53 0.35
N HIS A 132 -15.34 7.96 1.10
CA HIS A 132 -16.37 7.08 0.53
C HIS A 132 -17.30 7.80 -0.46
N ALA A 133 -17.69 9.05 -0.18
CA ALA A 133 -18.52 9.84 -1.08
C ALA A 133 -17.74 10.30 -2.32
N LEU A 134 -16.47 10.71 -2.15
CA LEU A 134 -15.54 10.99 -3.24
C LEU A 134 -15.36 9.77 -4.15
N PHE A 135 -15.16 8.58 -3.58
CA PHE A 135 -15.07 7.34 -4.35
C PHE A 135 -16.35 7.07 -5.16
N LYS A 136 -17.54 7.31 -4.60
CA LYS A 136 -18.81 7.19 -5.34
C LYS A 136 -18.87 8.11 -6.56
N LEU A 137 -18.40 9.35 -6.45
CA LEU A 137 -18.31 10.28 -7.57
C LEU A 137 -17.33 9.80 -8.65
N ILE A 138 -16.14 9.35 -8.24
CA ILE A 138 -15.13 8.79 -9.15
C ILE A 138 -15.69 7.55 -9.86
N LYS A 139 -16.33 6.66 -9.11
CA LYS A 139 -16.96 5.44 -9.63
C LYS A 139 -18.07 5.73 -10.65
N SER A 140 -18.88 6.76 -10.43
CA SER A 140 -19.91 7.17 -11.41
C SER A 140 -19.35 7.77 -12.71
N SER A 141 -18.08 8.15 -12.74
CA SER A 141 -17.42 8.71 -13.94
C SER A 141 -16.74 7.68 -14.83
N ASP A 142 -16.50 6.47 -14.31
CA ASP A 142 -15.71 5.39 -14.93
C ASP A 142 -14.39 5.84 -15.62
N ASN A 143 -13.78 6.93 -15.14
CA ASN A 143 -12.50 7.41 -15.64
C ASN A 143 -11.32 6.74 -14.90
N LEU A 144 -10.52 5.98 -15.67
CA LEU A 144 -9.30 5.30 -15.23
C LEU A 144 -8.28 6.22 -14.53
N GLU A 145 -8.10 7.44 -15.04
CA GLU A 145 -7.17 8.45 -14.50
C GLU A 145 -7.60 8.89 -13.09
N LYS A 146 -8.92 9.04 -12.87
CA LYS A 146 -9.47 9.38 -11.55
C LYS A 146 -9.33 8.25 -10.54
N TYR A 147 -9.51 7.00 -10.96
CA TYR A 147 -9.23 5.85 -10.09
C TYR A 147 -7.73 5.78 -9.73
N GLN A 148 -6.82 6.07 -10.68
CA GLN A 148 -5.38 6.14 -10.39
C GLN A 148 -5.04 7.24 -9.39
N GLN A 149 -5.60 8.44 -9.56
CA GLN A 149 -5.43 9.52 -8.60
C GLN A 149 -5.98 9.14 -7.21
N PHE A 150 -7.15 8.50 -7.14
CA PHE A 150 -7.72 8.01 -5.89
C PHE A 150 -6.81 7.02 -5.16
N LEU A 151 -6.22 6.06 -5.89
CA LEU A 151 -5.28 5.08 -5.32
C LEU A 151 -3.97 5.71 -4.85
N ALA A 152 -3.51 6.78 -5.50
CA ALA A 152 -2.32 7.51 -5.08
C ALA A 152 -2.56 8.35 -3.82
N GLU A 153 -3.76 8.92 -3.65
CA GLU A 153 -4.13 9.73 -2.48
C GLU A 153 -4.58 8.87 -1.27
N PHE A 154 -5.22 7.72 -1.51
CA PHE A 154 -5.84 6.89 -0.46
C PHE A 154 -5.49 5.39 -0.60
N PRO A 155 -4.21 4.97 -0.56
CA PRO A 155 -3.84 3.58 -0.79
C PRO A 155 -4.48 2.58 0.20
N ASP A 156 -4.65 2.99 1.47
CA ASP A 156 -5.00 2.09 2.59
C ASP A 156 -6.50 2.05 2.96
N VAL A 157 -7.41 2.53 2.08
CA VAL A 157 -8.86 2.50 2.33
C VAL A 157 -9.55 1.31 1.65
N ILE A 158 -10.70 0.88 2.18
CA ILE A 158 -11.43 -0.29 1.66
C ILE A 158 -11.92 -0.07 0.21
N GLU A 159 -12.26 1.17 -0.13
CA GLU A 159 -12.63 1.61 -1.49
C GLU A 159 -11.51 1.38 -2.52
N SER A 160 -10.24 1.36 -2.11
CA SER A 160 -9.10 1.20 -3.02
C SER A 160 -9.02 -0.21 -3.62
N ILE A 161 -9.49 -1.23 -2.91
CA ILE A 161 -9.67 -2.57 -3.47
C ILE A 161 -10.71 -2.54 -4.60
N GLU A 162 -11.82 -1.83 -4.41
CA GLU A 162 -12.87 -1.70 -5.42
C GLU A 162 -12.40 -0.84 -6.62
N ALA A 163 -11.64 0.23 -6.38
CA ALA A 163 -11.02 1.05 -7.41
C ALA A 163 -10.08 0.22 -8.32
N VAL A 164 -9.19 -0.60 -7.75
CA VAL A 164 -8.32 -1.51 -8.52
C VAL A 164 -9.15 -2.48 -9.37
N LEU A 165 -10.19 -3.11 -8.79
CA LEU A 165 -11.05 -4.03 -9.51
C LEU A 165 -11.81 -3.35 -10.67
N LYS A 166 -12.23 -2.09 -10.49
CA LYS A 166 -12.86 -1.28 -11.54
C LYS A 166 -11.88 -0.88 -12.64
N MET A 167 -10.65 -0.49 -12.29
CA MET A 167 -9.60 -0.24 -13.27
C MET A 167 -9.32 -1.47 -14.14
N HIS A 168 -9.25 -2.66 -13.54
CA HIS A 168 -9.07 -3.92 -14.27
C HIS A 168 -10.24 -4.20 -15.23
N GLU A 169 -11.47 -3.91 -14.81
CA GLU A 169 -12.67 -4.08 -15.64
C GLU A 169 -12.68 -3.12 -16.85
N ILE A 170 -12.41 -1.83 -16.62
CA ILE A 170 -12.36 -0.80 -17.67
C ILE A 170 -11.23 -1.08 -18.66
N ALA A 171 -10.03 -1.40 -18.17
CA ALA A 171 -8.88 -1.70 -19.03
C ALA A 171 -9.10 -2.97 -19.87
N PHE A 172 -9.77 -4.00 -19.32
CA PHE A 172 -10.15 -5.19 -20.08
C PHE A 172 -11.22 -4.89 -21.12
N GLN A 173 -12.20 -4.04 -20.81
CA GLN A 173 -13.24 -3.65 -21.75
C GLN A 173 -12.66 -2.84 -22.93
N ARG A 174 -11.73 -1.91 -22.68
CA ARG A 174 -10.95 -1.24 -23.75
C ARG A 174 -10.14 -2.23 -24.59
N ALA A 175 -9.52 -3.23 -23.96
CA ALA A 175 -8.78 -4.27 -24.69
C ALA A 175 -9.69 -5.11 -25.60
N LYS A 176 -10.92 -5.41 -25.15
CA LYS A 176 -11.96 -6.06 -25.97
C LYS A 176 -12.41 -5.22 -27.16
N GLU A 177 -12.55 -3.91 -27.00
CA GLU A 177 -12.96 -2.98 -28.06
C GLU A 177 -11.90 -2.90 -29.17
N ILE A 178 -10.61 -2.88 -28.80
CA ILE A 178 -9.51 -2.88 -29.76
C ILE A 178 -9.28 -4.29 -30.37
N ASN A 179 -9.60 -5.36 -29.63
CA ASN A 179 -9.56 -6.77 -30.06
C ASN A 179 -8.22 -7.23 -30.68
N ALA A 180 -7.10 -6.61 -30.28
CA ALA A 180 -5.78 -6.93 -30.80
C ALA A 180 -4.99 -7.83 -29.82
N PRO A 181 -4.32 -8.92 -30.29
CA PRO A 181 -3.58 -9.84 -29.40
C PRO A 181 -2.56 -9.15 -28.50
N LEU A 182 -1.85 -8.14 -29.03
CA LEU A 182 -0.84 -7.37 -28.30
C LEU A 182 -1.44 -6.49 -27.19
N VAL A 183 -2.70 -6.05 -27.32
CA VAL A 183 -3.37 -5.22 -26.31
C VAL A 183 -3.83 -6.08 -25.14
N PHE A 184 -4.30 -7.30 -25.40
CA PHE A 184 -4.53 -8.29 -24.34
C PHE A 184 -3.23 -8.74 -23.66
N ASP A 185 -2.12 -8.88 -24.40
CA ASP A 185 -0.81 -9.19 -23.81
C ASP A 185 -0.31 -8.05 -22.90
N ALA A 186 -0.51 -6.79 -23.33
CA ALA A 186 -0.27 -5.62 -22.48
C ALA A 186 -1.17 -5.65 -21.23
N PHE A 187 -2.44 -6.02 -21.35
CA PHE A 187 -3.36 -6.11 -20.21
C PHE A 187 -2.87 -7.14 -19.18
N VAL A 188 -2.52 -8.36 -19.62
CA VAL A 188 -2.03 -9.43 -18.73
C VAL A 188 -0.71 -9.06 -18.04
N THR A 189 0.18 -8.34 -18.73
CA THR A 189 1.47 -7.88 -18.15
C THR A 189 1.33 -6.66 -17.23
N THR A 190 0.29 -5.83 -17.43
CA THR A 190 0.08 -4.61 -16.64
C THR A 190 -0.73 -4.86 -15.37
N PHE A 191 -1.75 -5.72 -15.45
CA PHE A 191 -2.72 -5.95 -14.38
C PHE A 191 -2.59 -7.36 -13.80
N TYR A 192 -1.42 -7.66 -13.23
CA TYR A 192 -1.16 -8.95 -12.60
C TYR A 192 -2.20 -9.26 -11.50
N GLY A 193 -2.75 -10.47 -11.49
CA GLY A 193 -3.81 -10.87 -10.58
C GLY A 193 -5.23 -10.39 -10.94
N ALA A 194 -5.42 -9.69 -12.07
CA ALA A 194 -6.77 -9.34 -12.53
C ALA A 194 -7.61 -10.59 -12.84
N LYS A 195 -8.85 -10.64 -12.32
CA LYS A 195 -9.80 -11.76 -12.54
C LYS A 195 -10.10 -12.03 -14.03
N GLN A 196 -9.88 -11.04 -14.89
CA GLN A 196 -10.09 -11.09 -16.33
C GLN A 196 -8.93 -11.76 -17.11
N ILE A 197 -7.77 -12.02 -16.49
CA ILE A 197 -6.59 -12.62 -17.17
C ILE A 197 -6.93 -13.87 -18.00
N PRO A 198 -7.68 -14.88 -17.49
CA PRO A 198 -8.02 -16.07 -18.29
C PRO A 198 -8.85 -15.73 -19.53
N MET A 199 -9.76 -14.75 -19.42
CA MET A 199 -10.59 -14.29 -20.54
C MET A 199 -9.76 -13.51 -21.57
N ALA A 200 -8.82 -12.68 -21.11
CA ALA A 200 -7.91 -11.94 -21.98
C ALA A 200 -7.01 -12.89 -22.79
N ILE A 201 -6.43 -13.91 -22.15
CA ILE A 201 -5.60 -14.92 -22.83
C ILE A 201 -6.39 -15.65 -23.92
N GLU A 202 -7.63 -16.06 -23.63
CA GLU A 202 -8.48 -16.77 -24.60
C GLU A 202 -8.92 -15.87 -25.77
N GLN A 203 -9.26 -14.61 -25.51
CA GLN A 203 -9.59 -13.65 -26.57
C GLN A 203 -8.38 -13.34 -27.46
N ALA A 204 -7.21 -13.15 -26.84
CA ALA A 204 -5.97 -12.91 -27.57
C ALA A 204 -5.54 -14.12 -28.41
N PHE A 205 -5.72 -15.33 -27.89
CA PHE A 205 -5.55 -16.58 -28.65
C PHE A 205 -6.47 -16.61 -29.87
N LYS A 206 -7.77 -16.32 -29.71
CA LYS A 206 -8.74 -16.30 -30.82
C LYS A 206 -8.39 -15.26 -31.88
N ALA A 207 -8.05 -14.04 -31.48
CA ALA A 207 -7.69 -12.97 -32.40
C ALA A 207 -6.38 -13.27 -33.16
N GLU A 208 -5.37 -13.83 -32.48
CA GLU A 208 -4.10 -14.20 -33.13
C GLU A 208 -4.27 -15.40 -34.05
N LYS A 209 -5.01 -16.44 -33.62
CA LYS A 209 -5.37 -17.60 -34.43
C LYS A 209 -6.05 -17.17 -35.74
N LEU A 210 -7.10 -16.34 -35.67
CA LEU A 210 -7.83 -15.85 -36.84
C LEU A 210 -6.91 -15.08 -37.80
N THR A 211 -5.98 -14.28 -37.26
CA THR A 211 -5.00 -13.54 -38.06
C THR A 211 -4.07 -14.49 -38.80
N ILE A 212 -3.54 -15.51 -38.11
CA ILE A 212 -2.65 -16.54 -38.69
C ILE A 212 -3.38 -17.35 -39.77
N GLU A 213 -4.59 -17.84 -39.49
CA GLU A 213 -5.39 -18.63 -40.43
C GLU A 213 -5.68 -17.86 -41.72
N LYS A 214 -5.96 -16.55 -41.61
CA LYS A 214 -6.13 -15.66 -42.76
C LYS A 214 -4.84 -15.54 -43.58
N THR A 215 -3.70 -15.24 -42.96
CA THR A 215 -2.40 -15.10 -43.65
C THR A 215 -1.99 -16.40 -44.35
N VAL A 216 -2.09 -17.54 -43.67
CA VAL A 216 -1.72 -18.85 -44.23
C VAL A 216 -2.65 -19.27 -45.38
N SER A 217 -3.95 -19.02 -45.26
CA SER A 217 -4.94 -19.35 -46.31
C SER A 217 -4.75 -18.53 -47.59
N GLN A 218 -4.28 -17.29 -47.46
CA GLN A 218 -3.98 -16.41 -48.60
C GLN A 218 -2.71 -16.86 -49.36
N THR A 219 -1.68 -17.30 -48.64
CA THR A 219 -0.36 -17.54 -49.24
C THR A 219 -0.13 -19.00 -49.65
N LYS A 220 -0.67 -19.99 -48.91
CA LYS A 220 -0.42 -21.44 -49.04
C LYS A 220 1.06 -21.90 -49.06
N ASN A 221 2.02 -20.98 -48.95
CA ASN A 221 3.45 -21.27 -48.96
C ASN A 221 3.88 -21.93 -47.63
N TYR A 222 4.70 -23.00 -47.72
CA TYR A 222 5.34 -23.63 -46.58
C TYR A 222 6.27 -22.66 -45.83
N GLU A 223 7.01 -21.82 -46.54
CA GLU A 223 7.98 -20.88 -45.96
C GLU A 223 7.29 -19.86 -45.03
N GLU A 224 6.10 -19.39 -45.39
CA GLU A 224 5.30 -18.48 -44.56
C GLU A 224 4.80 -19.20 -43.28
N ARG A 225 4.42 -20.48 -43.38
CA ARG A 225 4.04 -21.29 -42.21
C ARG A 225 5.22 -21.49 -41.25
N GLU A 226 6.39 -21.86 -41.78
CA GLU A 226 7.64 -22.00 -41.02
C GLU A 226 8.07 -20.67 -40.39
N TYR A 227 7.98 -19.55 -41.12
CA TYR A 227 8.31 -18.21 -40.60
C TYR A 227 7.39 -17.79 -39.44
N ILE A 228 6.07 -17.96 -39.59
CA ILE A 228 5.11 -17.63 -38.52
C ILE A 228 5.34 -18.54 -37.30
N ALA A 229 5.55 -19.84 -37.50
CA ALA A 229 5.88 -20.75 -36.41
C ALA A 229 7.17 -20.31 -35.70
N ARG A 230 8.24 -20.01 -36.45
CA ARG A 230 9.54 -19.58 -35.91
C ARG A 230 9.40 -18.29 -35.09
N ARG A 231 8.58 -17.35 -35.55
CA ARG A 231 8.21 -16.13 -34.83
C ARG A 231 7.50 -16.44 -33.51
N LEU A 232 6.48 -17.31 -33.52
CA LEU A 232 5.72 -17.70 -32.33
C LEU A 232 6.62 -18.39 -31.29
N PHE A 233 7.48 -19.32 -31.72
CA PHE A 233 8.41 -20.04 -30.84
C PHE A 233 9.43 -19.09 -30.20
N ASN A 234 10.01 -18.17 -30.98
CA ASN A 234 10.90 -17.15 -30.45
C ASN A 234 10.20 -16.20 -29.47
N GLN A 235 8.96 -15.79 -29.75
CA GLN A 235 8.14 -15.00 -28.83
C GLN A 235 7.83 -15.75 -27.53
N ALA A 236 7.51 -17.04 -27.60
CA ALA A 236 7.27 -17.89 -26.43
C ALA A 236 8.53 -17.96 -25.54
N ARG A 237 9.70 -18.20 -26.14
CA ARG A 237 11.00 -18.23 -25.44
C ARG A 237 11.39 -16.88 -24.83
N ILE A 238 11.03 -15.76 -25.47
CA ILE A 238 11.23 -14.43 -24.89
C ILE A 238 10.31 -14.22 -23.68
N ALA A 239 9.04 -14.63 -23.79
CA ALA A 239 8.08 -14.55 -22.68
C ALA A 239 8.50 -15.40 -21.47
N GLU A 240 9.01 -16.63 -21.68
CA GLU A 240 9.59 -17.46 -20.60
C GLU A 240 10.77 -16.77 -19.90
N LYS A 241 11.69 -16.18 -20.67
CA LYS A 241 12.84 -15.43 -20.12
C LYS A 241 12.43 -14.17 -19.35
N GLN A 242 11.20 -13.70 -19.55
CA GLN A 242 10.59 -12.56 -18.87
C GLN A 242 9.63 -13.00 -17.74
N ASP A 243 9.63 -14.29 -17.37
CA ASP A 243 8.72 -14.91 -16.39
C ASP A 243 7.22 -14.76 -16.73
N ASN A 244 6.89 -14.50 -18.00
CA ASN A 244 5.53 -14.40 -18.49
C ASN A 244 5.04 -15.75 -19.03
N SER A 245 4.88 -16.70 -18.11
CA SER A 245 4.47 -18.09 -18.38
C SER A 245 3.13 -18.20 -19.11
N LEU A 246 2.17 -17.31 -18.81
CA LEU A 246 0.85 -17.28 -19.45
C LEU A 246 0.91 -16.88 -20.92
N LEU A 247 1.72 -15.87 -21.26
CA LEU A 247 1.98 -15.49 -22.66
C LEU A 247 2.71 -16.61 -23.41
N ALA A 248 3.73 -17.21 -22.79
CA ALA A 248 4.46 -18.34 -23.38
C ALA A 248 3.53 -19.52 -23.69
N ALA A 249 2.72 -19.96 -22.72
CA ALA A 249 1.75 -21.04 -22.87
C ALA A 249 0.74 -20.76 -24.01
N ARG A 250 0.25 -19.52 -24.13
CA ARG A 250 -0.62 -19.12 -25.25
C ARG A 250 0.09 -19.20 -26.60
N LYS A 251 1.38 -18.82 -26.69
CA LYS A 251 2.18 -18.94 -27.93
C LYS A 251 2.45 -20.40 -28.31
N TYR A 252 2.72 -21.30 -27.35
CA TYR A 252 2.81 -22.74 -27.63
C TYR A 252 1.47 -23.34 -28.06
N ARG A 253 0.36 -22.93 -27.44
CA ARG A 253 -0.99 -23.34 -27.88
C ARG A 253 -1.29 -22.90 -29.33
N LEU A 254 -0.72 -21.79 -29.81
CA LEU A 254 -0.80 -21.39 -31.22
C LEU A 254 0.11 -22.21 -32.14
N LEU A 255 1.25 -22.72 -31.65
CA LEU A 255 2.09 -23.65 -32.39
C LEU A 255 1.45 -25.05 -32.53
N ASN A 256 0.60 -25.44 -31.59
CA ASN A 256 -0.15 -26.70 -31.64
C ASN A 256 -1.38 -26.64 -32.57
N LEU A 257 -1.49 -25.64 -33.45
CA LEU A 257 -2.50 -25.60 -34.52
C LEU A 257 -2.06 -26.52 -35.67
N GLU A 258 -3.03 -27.24 -36.27
CA GLU A 258 -2.79 -28.23 -37.32
C GLU A 258 -1.94 -27.71 -38.49
N ILE A 259 -2.12 -26.44 -38.85
CA ILE A 259 -1.35 -25.73 -39.89
C ILE A 259 0.17 -25.78 -39.69
N PHE A 260 0.66 -25.96 -38.46
CA PHE A 260 2.09 -25.97 -38.12
C PHE A 260 2.67 -27.36 -37.86
N ILE A 261 1.89 -28.44 -37.87
CA ILE A 261 2.39 -29.80 -37.54
C ILE A 261 3.54 -30.24 -38.46
N GLU A 262 3.57 -29.76 -39.70
CA GLU A 262 4.60 -30.04 -40.71
C GLU A 262 5.84 -29.11 -40.65
N THR A 263 5.86 -28.15 -39.72
CA THR A 263 6.97 -27.17 -39.60
C THR A 263 8.13 -27.74 -38.76
N GLN A 264 9.36 -27.35 -39.10
CA GLN A 264 10.56 -27.78 -38.34
C GLN A 264 10.50 -27.26 -36.90
N VAL A 265 9.91 -26.08 -36.71
CA VAL A 265 9.63 -25.48 -35.39
C VAL A 265 8.78 -26.37 -34.50
N PHE A 266 7.79 -27.07 -35.07
CA PHE A 266 6.92 -27.96 -34.29
C PHE A 266 7.70 -29.20 -33.82
N THR A 267 8.57 -29.77 -34.66
CA THR A 267 9.51 -30.81 -34.24
C THR A 267 10.45 -30.31 -33.14
N GLU A 268 11.06 -29.13 -33.29
CA GLU A 268 11.93 -28.52 -32.26
C GLU A 268 11.20 -28.28 -30.93
N LEU A 269 9.90 -27.97 -30.98
CA LEU A 269 9.05 -27.83 -29.79
C LEU A 269 8.87 -29.18 -29.08
N LEU A 270 8.52 -30.25 -29.82
CA LEU A 270 8.38 -31.61 -29.27
C LEU A 270 9.71 -32.11 -28.68
N ASP A 271 10.83 -31.98 -29.41
CA ASP A 271 12.17 -32.33 -28.92
C ASP A 271 12.51 -31.58 -27.63
N ARG A 272 12.03 -30.34 -27.49
CA ARG A 272 12.23 -29.53 -26.27
C ARG A 272 11.35 -30.03 -25.12
N GLU A 273 10.07 -30.30 -25.37
CA GLU A 273 9.15 -30.83 -24.36
C GLU A 273 9.65 -32.17 -23.81
N GLU A 274 10.12 -33.07 -24.68
CA GLU A 274 10.73 -34.35 -24.29
C GLU A 274 11.97 -34.13 -23.40
N ARG A 275 12.89 -33.23 -23.80
CA ARG A 275 14.09 -32.91 -23.00
C ARG A 275 13.74 -32.32 -21.64
N LEU A 276 12.71 -31.47 -21.54
CA LEU A 276 12.25 -30.90 -20.27
C LEU A 276 11.59 -31.98 -19.38
N ALA A 277 10.77 -32.86 -19.95
CA ALA A 277 10.18 -33.98 -19.24
C ALA A 277 11.25 -34.95 -18.70
N TYR A 278 12.26 -35.26 -19.52
CA TYR A 278 13.41 -36.07 -19.11
C TYR A 278 14.23 -35.40 -17.99
N GLN A 279 14.53 -34.11 -18.11
CA GLN A 279 15.23 -33.35 -17.06
C GLN A 279 14.46 -33.37 -15.74
N LYS A 280 13.14 -33.17 -15.78
CA LYS A 280 12.29 -33.27 -14.59
C LYS A 280 12.34 -34.67 -13.97
N LEU A 281 12.17 -35.72 -14.77
CA LEU A 281 12.26 -37.11 -14.29
C LEU A 281 13.62 -37.41 -13.62
N MET A 282 14.71 -36.87 -14.15
CA MET A 282 16.04 -37.05 -13.57
C MET A 282 16.23 -36.25 -12.27
N ALA A 283 15.65 -35.04 -12.18
CA ALA A 283 15.63 -34.25 -10.94
C ALA A 283 14.78 -34.92 -9.84
N ASP A 284 13.60 -35.44 -10.19
CA ASP A 284 12.72 -36.17 -9.28
C ASP A 284 13.43 -37.42 -8.72
N LYS A 285 14.13 -38.19 -9.57
CA LYS A 285 14.98 -39.33 -9.16
C LYS A 285 16.15 -38.91 -8.26
N GLN A 286 16.80 -37.78 -8.53
CA GLN A 286 17.87 -37.27 -7.68
C GLN A 286 17.35 -36.86 -6.29
N ALA A 287 16.15 -36.26 -6.23
CA ALA A 287 15.48 -35.93 -4.97
C ALA A 287 15.10 -37.19 -4.17
N GLU A 288 14.60 -38.25 -4.84
CA GLU A 288 14.33 -39.55 -4.23
C GLU A 288 15.60 -40.21 -3.66
N ILE A 289 16.70 -40.22 -4.41
CA ILE A 289 18.00 -40.73 -3.95
C ILE A 289 18.50 -39.90 -2.75
N ALA A 290 18.43 -38.57 -2.82
CA ALA A 290 18.84 -37.70 -1.72
C ALA A 290 18.01 -37.93 -0.45
N LYS A 291 16.70 -38.14 -0.59
CA LYS A 291 15.80 -38.52 0.51
C LYS A 291 16.20 -39.87 1.11
N SER A 292 16.43 -40.89 0.28
CA SER A 292 16.87 -42.22 0.74
C SER A 292 18.23 -42.18 1.47
N ILE A 293 19.18 -41.37 0.99
CA ILE A 293 20.47 -41.15 1.68
C ILE A 293 20.26 -40.46 3.04
N GLN A 294 19.34 -39.50 3.14
CA GLN A 294 19.04 -38.82 4.40
C GLN A 294 18.34 -39.76 5.39
N GLU A 295 17.37 -40.57 4.94
CA GLU A 295 16.72 -41.61 5.74
C GLU A 295 17.73 -42.66 6.25
N MET A 296 18.65 -43.10 5.38
CA MET A 296 19.75 -44.00 5.75
C MET A 296 20.70 -43.35 6.78
N ARG A 297 21.03 -42.07 6.61
CA ARG A 297 21.87 -41.32 7.55
C ARG A 297 21.20 -41.20 8.91
N GLU A 298 19.90 -40.92 8.95
CA GLU A 298 19.10 -40.86 10.19
C GLU A 298 19.08 -42.22 10.89
N ALA A 299 18.81 -43.31 10.16
CA ALA A 299 18.84 -44.67 10.71
C ALA A 299 20.24 -45.08 11.23
N ILE A 300 21.33 -44.67 10.56
CA ILE A 300 22.70 -44.89 11.03
C ILE A 300 22.97 -44.09 12.31
N VAL A 301 22.55 -42.82 12.37
CA VAL A 301 22.71 -41.99 13.58
C VAL A 301 21.92 -42.55 14.75
N GLU A 302 20.68 -43.00 14.53
CA GLU A 302 19.86 -43.69 15.54
C GLU A 302 20.52 -44.99 16.01
N THR A 303 21.01 -45.82 15.09
CA THR A 303 21.73 -47.07 15.43
C THR A 303 22.98 -46.79 16.26
N ILE A 304 23.77 -45.77 15.88
CA ILE A 304 24.96 -45.34 16.64
C ILE A 304 24.55 -44.82 18.03
N GLN A 305 23.48 -44.02 18.14
CA GLN A 305 22.99 -43.54 19.43
C GLN A 305 22.55 -44.69 20.35
N VAL A 306 21.81 -45.67 19.84
CA VAL A 306 21.39 -46.86 20.60
C VAL A 306 22.61 -47.69 21.03
N GLN A 307 23.60 -47.88 20.16
CA GLN A 307 24.85 -48.57 20.51
C GLN A 307 25.68 -47.78 21.54
N THR A 308 25.77 -46.46 21.42
CA THR A 308 26.47 -45.60 22.39
C THR A 308 25.78 -45.63 23.74
N GLN A 309 24.44 -45.54 23.80
CA GLN A 309 23.69 -45.69 25.05
C GLN A 309 23.91 -47.07 25.70
N HIS A 310 23.96 -48.15 24.91
CA HIS A 310 24.29 -49.47 25.45
C HIS A 310 25.73 -49.52 26.00
N LEU A 311 26.70 -48.96 25.28
CA LEU A 311 28.10 -48.90 25.71
C LEU A 311 28.28 -48.03 26.96
N GLU A 312 27.64 -46.87 27.03
CA GLU A 312 27.62 -46.01 28.22
C GLU A 312 27.07 -46.77 29.42
N ASN A 313 25.91 -47.42 29.29
CA ASN A 313 25.34 -48.24 30.35
C ASN A 313 26.27 -49.40 30.78
N THR A 314 26.90 -50.10 29.83
CA THR A 314 27.83 -51.20 30.14
C THR A 314 29.11 -50.70 30.82
N VAL A 315 29.70 -49.60 30.36
CA VAL A 315 30.92 -49.01 30.93
C VAL A 315 30.65 -48.38 32.30
N VAL A 316 29.52 -47.68 32.48
CA VAL A 316 29.14 -47.12 33.78
C VAL A 316 28.91 -48.24 34.80
N ASN A 317 28.20 -49.31 34.44
CA ASN A 317 27.99 -50.46 35.33
C ASN A 317 29.30 -51.16 35.71
N GLU A 318 30.23 -51.33 34.77
CA GLU A 318 31.53 -51.96 35.05
C GLU A 318 32.45 -51.06 35.87
N LEU A 319 32.49 -49.75 35.59
CA LEU A 319 33.22 -48.77 36.42
C LEU A 319 32.65 -48.67 37.83
N GLN A 320 31.33 -48.74 38.00
CA GLN A 320 30.69 -48.78 39.32
C GLN A 320 31.07 -50.05 40.08
N ARG A 321 31.13 -51.20 39.40
CA ARG A 321 31.56 -52.48 39.99
C ARG A 321 33.04 -52.48 40.37
N GLN A 322 33.90 -51.91 39.53
CA GLN A 322 35.33 -51.75 39.83
C GLN A 322 35.55 -50.73 40.97
N GLY A 323 34.74 -49.67 41.02
CA GLY A 323 34.70 -48.72 42.13
C GLY A 323 34.36 -49.40 43.45
N GLN A 324 33.29 -50.20 43.49
CA GLN A 324 32.92 -51.01 44.66
C GLN A 324 34.04 -51.96 45.10
N SER A 325 34.68 -52.66 44.15
CA SER A 325 35.81 -53.55 44.46
C SER A 325 37.04 -52.78 44.99
N LEU A 326 37.30 -51.57 44.47
CA LEU A 326 38.34 -50.69 44.99
C LEU A 326 38.01 -50.17 46.39
N GLU A 327 36.76 -49.80 46.67
CA GLU A 327 36.28 -49.41 48.00
C GLU A 327 36.43 -50.57 49.00
N GLU A 328 36.09 -51.80 48.61
CA GLU A 328 36.31 -53.02 49.42
C GLU A 328 37.81 -53.25 49.71
N ILE A 329 38.68 -53.14 48.70
CA ILE A 329 40.13 -53.29 48.86
C ILE A 329 40.72 -52.19 49.74
N ILE A 330 40.27 -50.94 49.58
CA ILE A 330 40.71 -49.80 50.41
C ILE A 330 40.20 -49.97 51.84
N ALA A 331 38.96 -50.41 52.05
CA ALA A 331 38.42 -50.70 53.37
C ALA A 331 39.20 -51.83 54.07
N GLU A 332 39.53 -52.90 53.35
CA GLU A 332 40.34 -54.00 53.89
C GLU A 332 41.79 -53.59 54.17
N GLN A 333 42.42 -52.80 53.29
CA GLN A 333 43.74 -52.24 53.55
C GLN A 333 43.72 -51.25 54.72
N ASN A 334 42.69 -50.43 54.86
CA ASN A 334 42.54 -49.54 56.02
C ASN A 334 42.30 -50.34 57.31
N ARG A 335 41.56 -51.45 57.25
CA ARG A 335 41.38 -52.38 58.38
C ARG A 335 42.70 -53.01 58.80
N LEU A 336 43.48 -53.53 57.84
CA LEU A 336 44.82 -54.09 58.07
C LEU A 336 45.84 -53.03 58.53
N LEU A 337 45.77 -51.80 58.02
CA LEU A 337 46.61 -50.68 58.47
C LEU A 337 46.24 -50.26 59.89
N THR A 338 44.95 -50.25 60.24
CA THR A 338 44.49 -49.98 61.61
C THR A 338 44.95 -51.08 62.56
N GLU A 339 44.80 -52.36 62.19
CA GLU A 339 45.30 -53.50 62.98
C GLU A 339 46.82 -53.46 63.16
N LYS A 340 47.57 -53.11 62.10
CA LYS A 340 49.03 -52.91 62.16
C LYS A 340 49.41 -51.69 63.00
N LEU A 341 48.69 -50.58 62.89
CA LEU A 341 48.91 -49.38 63.70
C LEU A 341 48.60 -49.64 65.17
N ASP A 342 47.53 -50.38 65.49
CA ASP A 342 47.23 -50.82 66.85
C ASP A 342 48.31 -51.77 67.39
N THR A 343 48.85 -52.66 66.54
CA THR A 343 49.96 -53.54 66.90
C THR A 343 51.25 -52.74 67.12
N VAL A 344 51.56 -51.78 66.25
CA VAL A 344 52.72 -50.90 66.38
C VAL A 344 52.57 -49.96 67.59
N ASN A 345 51.39 -49.44 67.86
CA ASN A 345 51.09 -48.60 69.02
C ASN A 345 51.18 -49.42 70.32
N LYS A 346 50.68 -50.67 70.35
CA LYS A 346 50.92 -51.62 71.46
C LYS A 346 52.41 -51.89 71.65
N ASN A 347 53.17 -52.12 70.57
CA ASN A 347 54.62 -52.36 70.64
C ASN A 347 55.40 -51.12 71.09
N LEU A 348 55.00 -49.92 70.68
CA LEU A 348 55.57 -48.64 71.12
C LEU A 348 55.24 -48.37 72.60
N GLN A 349 54.02 -48.64 73.05
CA GLN A 349 53.64 -48.59 74.47
C GLN A 349 54.35 -49.66 75.31
N GLN A 350 54.74 -50.79 74.72
CA GLN A 350 55.57 -51.82 75.36
C GLN A 350 57.08 -51.52 75.36
N GLY A 351 57.47 -50.36 74.82
CA GLY A 351 58.72 -49.69 75.19
C GLY A 351 60.00 -50.24 74.56
N TYR A 352 60.24 -49.91 73.29
CA TYR A 352 61.60 -49.89 72.73
C TYR A 352 61.81 -48.65 71.86
N LEU A 353 62.67 -47.76 72.35
CA LEU A 353 63.34 -46.62 71.66
C LEU A 353 62.39 -45.54 71.10
N ALA A 354 62.31 -44.35 71.70
CA ALA A 354 63.38 -43.33 71.77
C ALA A 354 63.78 -42.73 70.39
N GLY A 355 63.01 -41.73 69.97
CA GLY A 355 63.62 -40.47 69.55
C GLY A 355 64.10 -40.32 68.10
N VAL A 356 63.19 -40.45 67.12
CA VAL A 356 63.27 -39.61 65.90
C VAL A 356 61.87 -39.12 65.53
N GLY A 357 61.63 -37.83 65.75
CA GLY A 357 60.55 -37.06 65.14
C GLY A 357 61.07 -35.61 64.97
N ALA A 358 60.51 -34.80 64.08
CA ALA A 358 59.55 -35.08 63.02
C ALA A 358 59.67 -33.95 61.99
N ASP A 359 59.65 -34.27 60.70
CA ASP A 359 59.60 -33.24 59.64
C ASP A 359 58.93 -33.84 58.39
N MET A 360 57.61 -33.65 58.29
CA MET A 360 56.71 -34.22 57.27
C MET A 360 55.43 -33.36 57.24
N ALA A 361 55.53 -32.13 56.74
CA ALA A 361 54.43 -31.14 56.77
C ALA A 361 54.22 -30.33 55.48
N ASP A 362 54.95 -30.61 54.39
CA ASP A 362 54.83 -29.91 53.11
C ASP A 362 54.78 -30.90 51.94
N LEU A 363 53.59 -31.16 51.37
CA LEU A 363 53.39 -31.71 50.00
C LEU A 363 51.90 -31.86 49.59
N VAL A 364 51.19 -30.78 49.24
CA VAL A 364 49.98 -30.82 48.38
C VAL A 364 49.78 -29.50 47.59
N PRO A 365 49.63 -29.53 46.25
CA PRO A 365 49.04 -28.45 45.47
C PRO A 365 47.69 -28.82 44.81
N ILE A 366 46.85 -27.81 44.51
CA ILE A 366 45.47 -27.93 44.00
C ILE A 366 45.37 -27.46 42.53
N VAL A 367 44.42 -28.01 41.75
CA VAL A 367 44.23 -27.79 40.30
C VAL A 367 42.87 -27.12 39.99
N GLY A 368 42.78 -26.28 38.94
CA GLY A 368 41.50 -25.80 38.40
C GLY A 368 41.53 -24.97 37.09
N THR A 369 40.85 -25.50 36.05
CA THR A 369 39.79 -24.88 35.18
C THR A 369 40.01 -23.52 34.45
N GLY A 370 39.32 -23.16 33.35
CA GLY A 370 38.32 -23.81 32.46
C GLY A 370 37.61 -22.77 31.54
N LEU A 371 37.25 -23.10 30.28
CA LEU A 371 36.87 -22.15 29.20
C LEU A 371 35.36 -22.17 28.81
N LYS A 372 34.80 -21.08 28.20
CA LYS A 372 33.45 -21.05 27.55
C LYS A 372 33.33 -20.07 26.35
N ILE A 373 32.42 -20.34 25.41
CA ILE A 373 32.10 -19.56 24.17
C ILE A 373 30.56 -19.43 23.98
N ALA A 374 30.08 -18.41 23.25
CA ALA A 374 28.65 -18.14 22.99
C ALA A 374 28.30 -17.90 21.48
N LYS A 375 27.01 -17.67 21.18
CA LYS A 375 26.29 -17.95 19.89
C LYS A 375 25.54 -16.71 19.34
N VAL A 376 25.31 -16.60 18.02
CA VAL A 376 24.61 -15.44 17.37
C VAL A 376 23.60 -15.89 16.29
N ILE A 377 22.56 -15.07 16.02
CA ILE A 377 21.37 -15.35 15.17
C ILE A 377 21.06 -14.19 14.18
N GLY A 378 20.65 -14.55 12.94
CA GLY A 378 19.48 -14.01 12.20
C GLY A 378 19.49 -12.62 11.53
N ARG A 379 19.26 -12.58 10.19
CA ARG A 379 18.75 -11.41 9.41
C ARG A 379 18.13 -11.81 8.05
N ILE A 380 16.79 -11.80 7.89
CA ILE A 380 16.11 -11.71 6.57
C ILE A 380 14.78 -10.94 6.74
N SER A 381 14.61 -9.81 6.04
CA SER A 381 13.32 -9.07 5.92
C SER A 381 13.30 -7.93 4.86
N PRO A 382 14.37 -7.14 4.61
CA PRO A 382 14.27 -5.91 3.78
C PRO A 382 14.18 -6.08 2.24
N ALA A 383 14.01 -7.30 1.73
CA ALA A 383 14.12 -7.58 0.30
C ALA A 383 12.83 -7.26 -0.50
N ILE A 384 11.67 -7.36 0.14
CA ILE A 384 10.36 -7.33 -0.55
C ILE A 384 9.95 -5.90 -0.94
N ALA A 385 10.35 -4.89 -0.16
CA ALA A 385 9.90 -3.50 -0.35
C ALA A 385 10.46 -2.76 -1.59
N ARG A 386 11.43 -3.35 -2.32
CA ARG A 386 12.14 -2.65 -3.42
C ARG A 386 11.61 -2.92 -4.84
N ALA A 387 10.62 -3.80 -5.00
CA ALA A 387 10.23 -4.34 -6.32
C ALA A 387 9.27 -3.46 -7.16
N LEU A 388 8.67 -2.39 -6.61
CA LEU A 388 7.42 -1.81 -7.14
C LEU A 388 7.51 -0.37 -7.71
N SER A 389 8.70 0.15 -8.07
CA SER A 389 8.89 1.62 -8.18
C SER A 389 8.85 2.28 -9.57
N LYS A 390 8.78 1.58 -10.72
CA LYS A 390 8.74 2.25 -12.05
C LYS A 390 7.94 1.52 -13.16
N PRO A 391 6.95 2.17 -13.81
CA PRO A 391 6.25 1.64 -14.98
C PRO A 391 7.00 1.84 -16.32
N ASN A 392 6.65 1.06 -17.35
CA ASN A 392 7.31 1.02 -18.66
C ASN A 392 6.42 1.55 -19.83
N LYS A 393 7.00 1.72 -21.03
CA LYS A 393 6.33 2.30 -22.21
C LYS A 393 5.10 1.53 -22.72
N GLN A 394 4.98 0.22 -22.46
CA GLN A 394 3.82 -0.57 -22.91
C GLN A 394 2.59 -0.30 -22.04
N GLN A 395 2.80 0.02 -20.76
CA GLN A 395 1.73 0.37 -19.83
C GLN A 395 1.06 1.71 -20.21
N ALA A 396 1.79 2.63 -20.84
CA ALA A 396 1.25 3.91 -21.31
C ALA A 396 0.13 3.75 -22.35
N VAL A 397 0.16 2.70 -23.19
CA VAL A 397 -0.87 2.47 -24.23
C VAL A 397 -2.22 2.13 -23.60
N LEU A 398 -2.24 1.34 -22.52
CA LEU A 398 -3.48 0.99 -21.81
C LEU A 398 -4.07 2.15 -21.02
N LEU A 399 -3.20 3.03 -20.52
CA LEU A 399 -3.61 4.15 -19.68
C LEU A 399 -4.09 5.36 -20.49
N PHE A 400 -3.43 5.68 -21.60
CA PHE A 400 -3.59 6.97 -22.29
C PHE A 400 -4.03 6.89 -23.76
N ALA A 401 -4.29 5.70 -24.33
CA ALA A 401 -4.90 5.62 -25.65
C ALA A 401 -6.35 6.11 -25.60
N LYS A 402 -6.57 7.36 -26.05
CA LYS A 402 -7.90 7.77 -26.54
C LYS A 402 -8.26 6.88 -27.73
N PRO A 403 -9.52 6.43 -27.86
CA PRO A 403 -9.97 5.84 -29.11
C PRO A 403 -9.81 6.88 -30.22
N THR A 404 -8.94 6.60 -31.17
CA THR A 404 -8.90 7.33 -32.44
C THR A 404 -10.07 6.84 -33.27
N ASP A 405 -11.01 7.72 -33.58
CA ASP A 405 -12.10 7.41 -34.51
C ASP A 405 -11.52 6.94 -35.84
N SER A 406 -11.67 5.65 -36.14
CA SER A 406 -11.19 5.05 -37.38
C SER A 406 -12.15 5.37 -38.52
N ASN A 407 -12.00 6.56 -39.10
CA ASN A 407 -12.34 6.78 -40.49
C ASN A 407 -11.10 6.48 -41.36
N ASP A 408 -11.38 5.96 -42.56
CA ASP A 408 -10.47 5.48 -43.61
C ASP A 408 -9.83 4.08 -43.38
#